data_AF-A0A7J9JDM1-F1
#
_entry.id   AF-A0A7J9JDM1-F1
#
_cell.length_a   1.000
_cell.length_b   1.000
_cell.length_c   1.000
_cell.angle_alpha   90.00
_cell.angle_beta   90.00
_cell.angle_gamma   90.00
#
_symmetry.space_group_name_H-M   'P 1'
#
loop_
_entity.id
_entity.type
_entity.pdbx_description
1 polymer ?
#
loop_
_entity_poly.entity_id
_entity_poly.type
_entity_poly.pdbx_seq_one_letter_code
_entity_poly.pdbx_strand_id
1 'polypeptide(L)'
;MFSHSFLSLPSSSPSSIISFSNNQYHPPLPFAGAKGNSNSPFFFFLLSFVSLGFWFLQQGSFILFGFSGKIHGIWPLWGKDKGHNVDIRPLCRAISKPRTQEYAGVFQNGLPVIKWKEIVDDDIEEEEALKVYESNKVKERVDTIKSMLGSMEDGEISSSAYDTAWVALVENVSGSGAPQFPSSLEWIANNQLPDGSWGDRQIFMAHDRLINTLACVIALKTWGIHPDKCQKGVSFFKDNISKLENESEEHMPIGFEVAFPSLLEIARSLDIEVPYDSPVFIDIYAKRDLKLTRIPKEIMHNVPTTLLHSLEGMPDLDWEKLLKLQCIDGSFLFSPSSTAFALMQTKDENCLRYLMKTVQRFNGGVPNVYPVDLFEHIWTVDRLQRLGISRYFHPEIKECLDYVYRYWTEDGISWARNTRVYDIDDTAMGFRLLRLHGYEVSADVFRHFEKGGEFFCFVGQSNQAITGIFNLYRASQVLFPGEKILEDAKRFSSTFLTQKQAADELLDKWIITKDLPGEVIYVLLFIISFPFLHF
;
A
#
# COMPACT_ATOMS: atom_id res chain seq x y z
N MET A 1 -38.64 17.05 42.09
CA MET A 1 -38.99 16.96 43.53
C MET A 1 -39.05 15.49 43.91
N PHE A 2 -38.42 15.17 45.04
CA PHE A 2 -37.98 13.86 45.55
C PHE A 2 -38.98 12.69 45.55
N SER A 3 -38.48 11.46 45.36
CA SER A 3 -38.36 10.49 46.47
C SER A 3 -37.45 9.28 46.12
N HIS A 4 -36.61 8.91 47.08
CA HIS A 4 -35.67 7.79 47.11
C HIS A 4 -36.34 6.49 47.57
N SER A 5 -35.75 5.33 47.24
CA SER A 5 -35.71 4.15 48.12
C SER A 5 -34.55 3.21 47.77
N PHE A 6 -33.66 3.02 48.75
CA PHE A 6 -32.75 1.88 48.90
C PHE A 6 -33.51 0.68 49.49
N LEU A 7 -33.07 -0.56 49.25
CA LEU A 7 -32.88 -1.61 50.28
C LEU A 7 -32.35 -2.94 49.70
N SER A 8 -31.83 -3.74 50.62
CA SER A 8 -30.74 -4.71 50.56
C SER A 8 -31.15 -6.20 50.64
N LEU A 9 -30.16 -7.09 50.45
CA LEU A 9 -30.12 -8.57 50.57
C LEU A 9 -30.88 -9.21 51.77
N PRO A 10 -31.14 -10.54 51.76
CA PRO A 10 -30.24 -11.47 52.50
C PRO A 10 -30.05 -12.92 51.96
N SER A 11 -28.83 -13.43 52.24
CA SER A 11 -28.31 -14.78 52.58
C SER A 11 -29.11 -16.10 52.42
N SER A 12 -28.44 -17.17 51.96
CA SER A 12 -28.00 -18.33 52.81
C SER A 12 -27.29 -19.44 52.02
N SER A 13 -26.23 -20.01 52.61
CA SER A 13 -25.47 -21.22 52.22
C SER A 13 -25.84 -22.42 53.11
N PRO A 14 -25.48 -23.69 52.77
CA PRO A 14 -24.32 -24.36 53.40
C PRO A 14 -23.56 -25.38 52.49
N SER A 15 -22.22 -25.39 52.48
CA SER A 15 -21.29 -26.31 53.20
C SER A 15 -21.01 -27.68 52.56
N SER A 16 -19.74 -27.94 52.19
CA SER A 16 -19.01 -29.18 52.55
C SER A 16 -17.49 -29.04 52.35
N ILE A 17 -16.77 -29.59 53.32
CA ILE A 17 -15.32 -29.59 53.60
C ILE A 17 -14.79 -30.99 53.28
N ILE A 18 -13.59 -31.15 52.70
CA ILE A 18 -12.56 -32.15 53.09
C ILE A 18 -11.16 -31.63 52.72
N SER A 19 -10.22 -31.79 53.65
CA SER A 19 -8.82 -31.34 53.72
C SER A 19 -7.77 -32.45 53.43
N PHE A 20 -6.48 -32.08 53.57
CA PHE A 20 -5.23 -32.85 53.85
C PHE A 20 -4.18 -32.73 52.72
N SER A 21 -2.86 -32.56 52.92
CA SER A 21 -1.98 -32.07 54.00
C SER A 21 -0.52 -32.14 53.49
N ASN A 22 0.35 -31.26 54.03
CA ASN A 22 1.80 -31.20 53.83
C ASN A 22 2.58 -32.48 54.19
N ASN A 23 3.75 -32.68 53.55
CA ASN A 23 4.97 -33.12 54.25
C ASN A 23 6.26 -32.77 53.48
N GLN A 24 7.25 -32.23 54.21
CA GLN A 24 8.66 -32.03 53.82
C GLN A 24 9.49 -33.28 54.14
N TYR A 25 10.57 -33.56 53.39
CA TYR A 25 11.85 -34.16 53.88
C TYR A 25 12.96 -34.05 52.79
N HIS A 26 14.19 -33.67 53.19
CA HIS A 26 15.44 -33.67 52.39
C HIS A 26 16.25 -35.00 52.62
N PRO A 27 17.49 -35.16 52.08
CA PRO A 27 17.93 -35.92 50.89
C PRO A 27 18.63 -37.28 51.21
N PRO A 28 19.14 -38.02 50.20
CA PRO A 28 20.61 -38.19 50.12
C PRO A 28 21.22 -38.26 48.70
N LEU A 29 22.51 -37.88 48.59
CA LEU A 29 23.47 -38.22 47.52
C LEU A 29 24.19 -39.56 47.86
N PRO A 30 25.09 -40.13 47.03
CA PRO A 30 25.21 -40.19 45.55
C PRO A 30 25.37 -41.65 45.04
N PHE A 31 25.28 -41.93 43.73
CA PHE A 31 26.16 -42.91 43.06
C PHE A 31 26.14 -42.79 41.52
N ALA A 32 27.29 -43.15 40.96
CA ALA A 32 27.83 -42.93 39.63
C ALA A 32 27.02 -43.41 38.40
N GLY A 33 27.14 -42.62 37.32
CA GLY A 33 27.75 -43.10 36.08
C GLY A 33 26.81 -43.61 34.98
N ALA A 34 26.65 -42.83 33.91
CA ALA A 34 27.00 -43.25 32.55
C ALA A 34 26.62 -42.19 31.50
N LYS A 35 27.61 -41.90 30.66
CA LYS A 35 27.66 -41.18 29.39
C LYS A 35 26.36 -41.12 28.57
N GLY A 36 26.11 -39.94 27.98
CA GLY A 36 25.23 -39.78 26.83
C GLY A 36 25.23 -38.34 26.33
N ASN A 37 25.95 -38.08 25.24
CA ASN A 37 26.04 -36.81 24.52
C ASN A 37 24.65 -36.19 24.22
N SER A 38 24.54 -34.87 24.39
CA SER A 38 24.12 -33.90 23.34
C SER A 38 23.58 -32.63 24.00
N ASN A 39 24.25 -31.50 23.80
CA ASN A 39 23.60 -30.23 23.50
C ASN A 39 24.62 -29.11 23.29
N SER A 40 24.42 -28.40 22.17
CA SER A 40 24.71 -26.98 21.95
C SER A 40 26.17 -26.53 22.03
N PRO A 41 26.62 -25.87 20.97
CA PRO A 41 26.88 -24.45 21.19
C PRO A 41 26.18 -23.57 20.16
N PHE A 42 25.64 -22.47 20.69
CA PHE A 42 25.74 -21.12 20.12
C PHE A 42 26.45 -21.04 18.77
N PHE A 43 25.72 -20.68 17.71
CA PHE A 43 26.32 -20.18 16.49
C PHE A 43 25.87 -18.75 16.22
N PHE A 44 26.86 -17.87 16.32
CA PHE A 44 26.88 -16.51 15.82
C PHE A 44 26.69 -16.49 14.29
N PHE A 45 26.00 -15.46 13.81
CA PHE A 45 25.95 -15.07 12.40
C PHE A 45 27.36 -14.84 11.85
N LEU A 46 27.70 -15.52 10.76
CA LEU A 46 28.90 -15.23 9.97
C LEU A 46 28.50 -14.39 8.75
N LEU A 47 29.09 -13.20 8.67
CA LEU A 47 29.17 -12.36 7.49
C LEU A 47 29.84 -13.12 6.33
N SER A 48 29.32 -12.93 5.13
CA SER A 48 30.05 -13.18 3.88
C SER A 48 30.51 -11.86 3.28
N PHE A 49 31.82 -11.61 3.40
CA PHE A 49 32.61 -10.65 2.63
C PHE A 49 33.43 -11.44 1.59
N VAL A 50 33.39 -11.02 0.33
CA VAL A 50 34.49 -11.10 -0.66
C VAL A 50 34.31 -9.86 -1.57
N SER A 51 34.94 -8.72 -1.27
CA SER A 51 36.28 -8.25 -1.70
C SER A 51 36.36 -7.94 -3.21
N LEU A 52 36.27 -6.68 -3.64
CA LEU A 52 37.28 -5.59 -3.69
C LEU A 52 38.32 -5.66 -4.83
N GLY A 53 38.37 -4.57 -5.61
CA GLY A 53 39.59 -4.09 -6.28
C GLY A 53 39.37 -2.82 -7.14
N PHE A 54 39.49 -1.62 -6.54
CA PHE A 54 40.53 -0.56 -6.80
C PHE A 54 40.14 0.48 -7.89
N TRP A 55 39.64 1.69 -7.52
CA TRP A 55 40.31 2.99 -7.24
C TRP A 55 41.03 3.69 -8.42
N PHE A 56 40.54 4.85 -8.89
CA PHE A 56 41.09 6.20 -8.62
C PHE A 56 40.25 7.34 -9.26
N LEU A 57 40.40 8.53 -8.65
CA LEU A 57 39.79 9.85 -8.89
C LEU A 57 39.69 10.33 -10.37
N GLN A 58 38.72 11.22 -10.67
CA GLN A 58 38.95 12.67 -10.89
C GLN A 58 37.72 13.41 -11.50
N GLN A 59 37.36 14.52 -10.87
CA GLN A 59 36.65 15.74 -11.34
C GLN A 59 35.59 15.71 -12.45
N GLY A 60 34.47 16.40 -12.16
CA GLY A 60 34.01 17.50 -13.02
C GLY A 60 32.71 17.30 -13.82
N SER A 61 31.77 18.21 -13.53
CA SER A 61 30.81 18.80 -14.48
C SER A 61 29.53 18.05 -14.85
N PHE A 62 28.44 18.72 -14.46
CA PHE A 62 27.09 18.72 -15.03
C PHE A 62 27.02 18.43 -16.53
N ILE A 63 26.11 17.52 -16.91
CA ILE A 63 25.44 17.54 -18.22
C ILE A 63 23.95 17.23 -18.00
N LEU A 64 23.10 18.20 -18.31
CA LEU A 64 21.67 18.02 -18.55
C LEU A 64 21.47 17.18 -19.81
N PHE A 65 20.65 16.13 -19.74
CA PHE A 65 19.96 15.61 -20.92
C PHE A 65 18.45 15.80 -20.74
N GLY A 66 17.90 16.72 -21.54
CA GLY A 66 16.46 16.84 -21.74
C GLY A 66 15.99 15.75 -22.69
N PHE A 67 14.97 15.00 -22.28
CA PHE A 67 14.15 14.21 -23.19
C PHE A 67 12.75 14.79 -23.24
N SER A 68 12.42 15.35 -24.40
CA SER A 68 11.07 15.71 -24.83
C SER A 68 10.33 14.44 -25.24
N GLY A 69 9.45 13.93 -24.37
CA GLY A 69 8.48 12.88 -24.70
C GLY A 69 7.06 13.44 -24.59
N LYS A 70 6.35 13.51 -25.73
CA LYS A 70 4.95 13.92 -25.81
C LYS A 70 4.06 12.90 -25.09
N ILE A 71 3.32 13.36 -24.09
CA ILE A 71 2.24 12.62 -23.44
C ILE A 71 0.97 12.81 -24.28
N HIS A 72 0.33 11.73 -24.72
CA HIS A 72 -1.03 11.73 -25.25
C HIS A 72 -1.92 10.98 -24.25
N GLY A 73 -2.62 11.75 -23.40
CA GLY A 73 -3.74 11.24 -22.63
C GLY A 73 -5.03 11.51 -23.40
N ILE A 74 -5.79 10.46 -23.72
CA ILE A 74 -7.16 10.57 -24.21
C ILE A 74 -8.02 9.68 -23.33
N TRP A 75 -8.97 10.29 -22.61
CA TRP A 75 -10.21 9.66 -22.15
C TRP A 75 -11.37 10.34 -22.89
N PRO A 76 -12.42 9.60 -23.29
CA PRO A 76 -13.41 10.11 -24.22
C PRO A 76 -14.57 10.81 -23.50
N LEU A 77 -14.80 12.09 -23.84
CA LEU A 77 -16.12 12.69 -23.76
C LEU A 77 -16.44 13.30 -25.13
N TRP A 78 -17.50 12.83 -25.77
CA TRP A 78 -18.00 13.37 -27.04
C TRP A 78 -18.65 14.73 -26.83
N GLY A 79 -18.18 15.73 -27.57
CA GLY A 79 -18.84 17.02 -27.78
C GLY A 79 -18.13 17.76 -28.91
N LYS A 80 -18.77 17.84 -30.09
CA LYS A 80 -18.27 18.59 -31.25
C LYS A 80 -18.17 20.08 -30.90
N ASP A 81 -17.03 20.71 -31.15
CA ASP A 81 -16.95 21.98 -31.88
C ASP A 81 -15.52 22.38 -32.26
N LYS A 82 -15.45 23.32 -33.19
CA LYS A 82 -14.45 23.50 -34.26
C LYS A 82 -13.08 24.03 -33.78
N GLY A 83 -12.02 23.57 -34.46
CA GLY A 83 -10.63 23.93 -34.15
C GLY A 83 -10.17 25.29 -34.66
N HIS A 84 -9.24 25.88 -33.92
CA HIS A 84 -8.26 26.85 -34.39
C HIS A 84 -6.90 26.54 -33.72
N ASN A 85 -5.88 26.31 -34.56
CA ASN A 85 -4.48 26.12 -34.16
C ASN A 85 -3.86 27.46 -33.77
N VAL A 86 -3.27 27.56 -32.58
CA VAL A 86 -2.30 28.61 -32.24
C VAL A 86 -1.09 27.94 -31.57
N ASP A 87 0.07 28.05 -32.22
CA ASP A 87 1.36 27.50 -31.81
C ASP A 87 2.06 28.51 -30.89
N ILE A 88 2.39 28.13 -29.65
CA ILE A 88 3.10 29.00 -28.69
C ILE A 88 4.34 28.25 -28.18
N ARG A 89 5.52 28.75 -28.58
CA ARG A 89 6.83 28.34 -28.03
C ARG A 89 7.11 29.11 -26.72
N PRO A 90 7.64 28.49 -25.66
CA PRO A 90 8.06 29.22 -24.48
C PRO A 90 9.46 29.83 -24.67
N LEU A 91 9.55 31.16 -24.64
CA LEU A 91 10.82 31.90 -24.57
C LEU A 91 11.13 32.22 -23.10
N CYS A 92 12.04 31.46 -22.48
CA CYS A 92 12.58 31.82 -21.17
C CYS A 92 13.51 33.03 -21.31
N ARG A 93 13.16 34.16 -20.69
CA ARG A 93 14.09 35.27 -20.40
C ARG A 93 14.15 35.49 -18.89
N ALA A 94 15.25 35.07 -18.27
CA ALA A 94 15.62 35.54 -16.95
C ALA A 94 16.23 36.95 -17.08
N ILE A 95 15.61 37.95 -16.46
CA ILE A 95 16.18 39.31 -16.34
C ILE A 95 16.55 39.54 -14.88
N SER A 96 17.86 39.53 -14.58
CA SER A 96 18.41 40.01 -13.32
C SER A 96 18.33 41.54 -13.28
N LYS A 97 17.58 42.12 -12.35
CA LYS A 97 17.62 43.57 -12.10
C LYS A 97 18.86 43.93 -11.27
N PRO A 98 19.70 44.91 -11.67
CA PRO A 98 20.70 45.49 -10.79
C PRO A 98 20.07 46.59 -9.91
N ARG A 99 20.72 46.81 -8.75
CA ARG A 99 20.41 47.87 -7.77
C ARG A 99 20.47 49.27 -8.38
N THR A 100 19.49 50.09 -8.03
CA THR A 100 19.46 51.54 -8.22
C THR A 100 20.65 52.22 -7.54
N GLN A 101 21.36 53.06 -8.30
CA GLN A 101 22.34 54.01 -7.77
C GLN A 101 21.99 55.39 -8.35
N GLU A 102 21.76 56.35 -7.45
CA GLU A 102 21.53 57.76 -7.76
C GLU A 102 22.76 58.38 -8.43
N TYR A 103 22.56 59.17 -9.49
CA TYR A 103 23.43 60.32 -9.79
C TYR A 103 22.64 61.46 -10.42
N ALA A 104 22.90 62.65 -9.87
CA ALA A 104 22.38 63.95 -10.26
C ALA A 104 23.11 64.54 -11.48
N GLY A 105 22.37 65.32 -12.29
CA GLY A 105 22.83 66.43 -13.15
C GLY A 105 23.85 66.14 -14.26
N VAL A 106 23.56 66.49 -15.52
CA VAL A 106 23.94 67.76 -16.19
C VAL A 106 23.53 67.69 -17.68
N PHE A 107 23.09 68.85 -18.21
CA PHE A 107 23.12 69.36 -19.59
C PHE A 107 21.82 69.51 -20.38
N GLN A 108 21.57 70.79 -20.69
CA GLN A 108 20.64 71.37 -21.64
C GLN A 108 20.94 70.94 -23.08
N ASN A 109 19.91 70.59 -23.85
CA ASN A 109 19.49 71.26 -25.09
C ASN A 109 18.44 70.41 -25.83
N GLY A 110 17.40 71.07 -26.33
CA GLY A 110 16.11 70.47 -26.66
C GLY A 110 16.09 69.47 -27.83
N LEU A 111 15.18 68.50 -27.69
CA LEU A 111 14.56 67.66 -28.73
C LEU A 111 13.18 67.18 -28.20
N PRO A 112 12.24 66.74 -29.07
CA PRO A 112 10.80 66.92 -28.87
C PRO A 112 10.21 66.01 -27.78
N VAL A 113 9.17 66.52 -27.11
CA VAL A 113 8.33 65.77 -26.16
C VAL A 113 7.68 64.58 -26.88
N ILE A 114 8.23 63.39 -26.68
CA ILE A 114 7.51 62.14 -26.94
C ILE A 114 6.55 61.95 -25.76
N LYS A 115 5.24 61.91 -26.03
CA LYS A 115 4.23 61.54 -25.05
C LYS A 115 4.49 60.10 -24.58
N TRP A 116 5.08 59.94 -23.40
CA TRP A 116 5.21 58.66 -22.70
C TRP A 116 3.91 58.28 -21.97
N LYS A 117 2.80 58.10 -22.69
CA LYS A 117 1.52 57.78 -22.02
C LYS A 117 0.66 56.67 -22.63
N GLU A 118 1.20 55.82 -23.50
CA GLU A 118 0.43 54.73 -24.10
C GLU A 118 1.21 53.41 -24.23
N ILE A 119 2.37 53.24 -23.57
CA ILE A 119 3.15 51.99 -23.64
C ILE A 119 3.25 51.28 -22.27
N VAL A 120 2.82 51.93 -21.18
CA VAL A 120 2.93 51.35 -19.82
C VAL A 120 1.61 50.73 -19.35
N ASP A 121 0.48 51.20 -19.85
CA ASP A 121 -0.85 50.74 -19.40
C ASP A 121 -1.24 49.38 -20.03
N ASP A 122 -0.92 49.14 -21.31
CA ASP A 122 -1.21 47.87 -21.99
C ASP A 122 -0.45 46.67 -21.38
N ASP A 123 0.82 46.86 -21.00
CA ASP A 123 1.64 45.83 -20.35
C ASP A 123 1.11 45.47 -18.94
N ILE A 124 0.50 46.45 -18.24
CA ILE A 124 -0.10 46.23 -16.91
C ILE A 124 -1.45 45.49 -17.05
N GLU A 125 -2.27 45.84 -18.03
CA GLU A 125 -3.55 45.16 -18.29
C GLU A 125 -3.36 43.70 -18.72
N GLU A 126 -2.35 43.40 -19.55
CA GLU A 126 -2.00 42.02 -19.92
C GLU A 126 -1.49 41.20 -18.72
N GLU A 127 -0.64 41.78 -17.86
CA GLU A 127 -0.19 41.14 -16.63
C GLU A 127 -1.34 40.89 -15.64
N GLU A 128 -2.27 41.82 -15.50
CA GLU A 128 -3.45 41.67 -14.65
C GLU A 128 -4.41 40.61 -15.21
N ALA A 129 -4.63 40.57 -16.51
CA ALA A 129 -5.42 39.54 -17.18
C ALA A 129 -4.82 38.14 -17.00
N LEU A 130 -3.49 38.00 -17.10
CA LEU A 130 -2.77 36.76 -16.83
C LEU A 130 -2.92 36.31 -15.36
N LYS A 131 -2.78 37.23 -14.40
CA LYS A 131 -2.99 36.94 -12.97
C LYS A 131 -4.42 36.50 -12.67
N VAL A 132 -5.42 37.14 -13.30
CA VAL A 132 -6.84 36.74 -13.17
C VAL A 132 -7.09 35.36 -13.79
N TYR A 133 -6.51 35.09 -14.96
CA TYR A 133 -6.63 33.80 -15.64
C TYR A 133 -5.99 32.65 -14.83
N GLU A 134 -4.79 32.86 -14.28
CA GLU A 134 -4.13 31.89 -13.39
C GLU A 134 -4.93 31.67 -12.11
N SER A 135 -5.46 32.73 -11.50
CA SER A 135 -6.34 32.64 -10.33
C SER A 135 -7.60 31.80 -10.60
N ASN A 136 -8.23 31.98 -11.76
CA ASN A 136 -9.39 31.20 -12.17
C ASN A 136 -9.06 29.71 -12.33
N LYS A 137 -7.89 29.37 -12.91
CA LYS A 137 -7.42 27.98 -13.00
C LYS A 137 -7.14 27.35 -11.65
N VAL A 138 -6.55 28.10 -10.71
CA VAL A 138 -6.31 27.61 -9.35
C VAL A 138 -7.64 27.30 -8.68
N LYS A 139 -8.62 28.20 -8.80
CA LYS A 139 -9.96 28.00 -8.24
C LYS A 139 -10.62 26.73 -8.81
N GLU A 140 -10.62 26.57 -10.13
CA GLU A 140 -11.19 25.38 -10.80
C GLU A 140 -10.56 24.07 -10.29
N ARG A 141 -9.22 24.05 -10.13
CA ARG A 141 -8.50 22.89 -9.59
C ARG A 141 -8.84 22.64 -8.13
N VAL A 142 -8.95 23.69 -7.32
CA VAL A 142 -9.38 23.57 -5.92
C VAL A 142 -10.78 22.98 -5.85
N ASP A 143 -11.73 23.48 -6.64
CA ASP A 143 -13.10 22.98 -6.67
C ASP A 143 -13.16 21.51 -7.12
N THR A 144 -12.31 21.13 -8.08
CA THR A 144 -12.16 19.72 -8.51
C THR A 144 -11.67 18.84 -7.37
N ILE A 145 -10.59 19.24 -6.67
CA ILE A 145 -10.06 18.46 -5.54
C ILE A 145 -11.08 18.36 -4.40
N LYS A 146 -11.83 19.44 -4.12
CA LYS A 146 -12.93 19.41 -3.15
C LYS A 146 -14.01 18.40 -3.54
N SER A 147 -14.38 18.37 -4.82
CA SER A 147 -15.34 17.38 -5.32
C SER A 147 -14.82 15.95 -5.13
N MET A 148 -13.52 15.70 -5.36
CA MET A 148 -12.90 14.38 -5.15
C MET A 148 -12.92 13.98 -3.67
N LEU A 149 -12.58 14.92 -2.76
CA LEU A 149 -12.63 14.68 -1.32
C LEU A 149 -14.06 14.41 -0.84
N GLY A 150 -15.04 15.17 -1.34
CA GLY A 150 -16.44 15.00 -1.00
C GLY A 150 -17.09 13.73 -1.56
N SER A 151 -16.42 13.03 -2.50
CA SER A 151 -16.90 11.78 -3.09
C SER A 151 -16.16 10.53 -2.58
N MET A 152 -15.30 10.66 -1.56
CA MET A 152 -14.58 9.51 -0.99
C MET A 152 -15.57 8.52 -0.34
N GLU A 153 -15.38 7.24 -0.62
CA GLU A 153 -16.21 6.15 -0.10
C GLU A 153 -15.32 4.99 0.38
N ASP A 154 -15.47 3.81 -0.24
CA ASP A 154 -14.73 2.58 0.04
C ASP A 154 -13.33 2.55 -0.64
N GLY A 155 -12.94 3.62 -1.34
CA GLY A 155 -11.64 3.80 -2.00
C GLY A 155 -11.70 3.79 -3.53
N GLU A 156 -10.95 4.68 -4.18
CA GLU A 156 -10.67 4.66 -5.62
C GLU A 156 -9.34 3.93 -5.91
N ILE A 157 -9.43 2.76 -6.54
CA ILE A 157 -8.28 1.88 -6.82
C ILE A 157 -8.45 1.21 -8.19
N SER A 158 -7.34 0.94 -8.88
CA SER A 158 -7.37 0.26 -10.17
C SER A 158 -7.77 -1.21 -10.03
N SER A 159 -8.44 -1.75 -11.05
CA SER A 159 -8.76 -3.19 -11.10
C SER A 159 -7.48 -4.03 -11.30
N SER A 160 -7.43 -5.16 -10.61
CA SER A 160 -6.42 -6.21 -10.74
C SER A 160 -6.93 -7.28 -11.70
N ALA A 161 -6.18 -7.56 -12.77
CA ALA A 161 -6.58 -8.58 -13.73
C ALA A 161 -6.49 -10.00 -13.14
N TYR A 162 -5.50 -10.23 -12.25
CA TYR A 162 -5.35 -11.45 -11.46
C TYR A 162 -6.59 -11.74 -10.61
N ASP A 163 -7.01 -10.77 -9.78
CA ASP A 163 -8.18 -10.96 -8.91
C ASP A 163 -9.47 -11.06 -9.70
N THR A 164 -9.62 -10.26 -10.76
CA THR A 164 -10.77 -10.35 -11.66
C THR A 164 -10.86 -11.73 -12.32
N ALA A 165 -9.72 -12.37 -12.65
CA ALA A 165 -9.70 -13.72 -13.16
C ALA A 165 -10.16 -14.75 -12.12
N TRP A 166 -9.74 -14.63 -10.86
CA TRP A 166 -10.24 -15.49 -9.78
C TRP A 166 -11.74 -15.35 -9.54
N VAL A 167 -12.26 -14.12 -9.56
CA VAL A 167 -13.71 -13.87 -9.48
C VAL A 167 -14.44 -14.47 -10.69
N ALA A 168 -13.87 -14.35 -11.89
CA ALA A 168 -14.43 -14.91 -13.11
C ALA A 168 -14.47 -16.44 -13.14
N LEU A 169 -13.64 -17.13 -12.34
CA LEU A 169 -13.65 -18.60 -12.20
C LEU A 169 -14.79 -19.14 -11.34
N VAL A 170 -15.46 -18.28 -10.56
CA VAL A 170 -16.53 -18.71 -9.67
C VAL A 170 -17.71 -19.23 -10.49
N GLU A 171 -17.99 -20.52 -10.39
CA GLU A 171 -19.23 -21.11 -10.90
C GLU A 171 -20.42 -20.64 -10.07
N ASN A 172 -21.54 -20.41 -10.76
CA ASN A 172 -22.81 -20.03 -10.16
C ASN A 172 -23.16 -20.92 -8.95
N VAL A 173 -23.45 -20.30 -7.81
CA VAL A 173 -23.68 -21.01 -6.55
C VAL A 173 -24.93 -21.90 -6.57
N SER A 174 -25.87 -21.66 -7.49
CA SER A 174 -27.05 -22.52 -7.69
C SER A 174 -26.80 -23.76 -8.55
N GLY A 175 -25.56 -23.96 -9.05
CA GLY A 175 -25.16 -25.17 -9.78
C GLY A 175 -25.59 -25.19 -11.25
N SER A 176 -25.71 -24.04 -11.90
CA SER A 176 -26.11 -23.95 -13.31
C SER A 176 -24.99 -24.32 -14.30
N GLY A 177 -23.75 -24.55 -13.84
CA GLY A 177 -22.60 -24.77 -14.72
C GLY A 177 -22.18 -23.51 -15.50
N ALA A 178 -22.64 -22.33 -15.10
CA ALA A 178 -22.35 -21.04 -15.74
C ALA A 178 -21.53 -20.13 -14.80
N PRO A 179 -20.83 -19.11 -15.31
CA PRO A 179 -20.09 -18.18 -14.44
C PRO A 179 -21.04 -17.38 -13.55
N GLN A 180 -20.70 -17.27 -12.25
CA GLN A 180 -21.41 -16.42 -11.29
C GLN A 180 -21.30 -14.94 -11.63
N PHE A 181 -20.17 -14.53 -12.23
CA PHE A 181 -19.86 -13.15 -12.59
C PHE A 181 -19.48 -13.01 -14.07
N PRO A 182 -20.45 -13.08 -15.00
CA PRO A 182 -20.17 -12.95 -16.44
C PRO A 182 -19.50 -11.62 -16.82
N SER A 183 -19.81 -10.53 -16.10
CA SER A 183 -19.21 -9.22 -16.32
C SER A 183 -17.69 -9.20 -16.05
N SER A 184 -17.18 -10.06 -15.17
CA SER A 184 -15.74 -10.19 -14.94
C SER A 184 -15.02 -10.82 -16.13
N LEU A 185 -15.65 -11.79 -16.81
CA LEU A 185 -15.12 -12.35 -18.06
C LEU A 185 -15.12 -11.31 -19.19
N GLU A 186 -16.19 -10.51 -19.28
CA GLU A 186 -16.25 -9.39 -20.24
C GLU A 186 -15.18 -8.34 -19.95
N TRP A 187 -14.95 -8.01 -18.67
CA TRP A 187 -13.87 -7.11 -18.28
C TRP A 187 -12.51 -7.64 -18.71
N ILE A 188 -12.22 -8.93 -18.47
CA ILE A 188 -10.96 -9.57 -18.89
C ILE A 188 -10.81 -9.47 -20.42
N ALA A 189 -11.85 -9.83 -21.17
CA ALA A 189 -11.82 -9.75 -22.63
C ALA A 189 -11.53 -8.33 -23.12
N ASN A 190 -12.14 -7.32 -22.52
CA ASN A 190 -12.02 -5.92 -22.95
C ASN A 190 -10.73 -5.22 -22.48
N ASN A 191 -9.94 -5.82 -21.58
CA ASN A 191 -8.76 -5.19 -20.98
C ASN A 191 -7.43 -5.87 -21.30
N GLN A 192 -7.39 -6.80 -22.28
CA GLN A 192 -6.12 -7.32 -22.80
C GLN A 192 -5.27 -6.20 -23.41
N LEU A 193 -3.99 -6.14 -23.05
CA LEU A 193 -3.03 -5.18 -23.58
C LEU A 193 -2.65 -5.49 -25.04
N PRO A 194 -2.12 -4.52 -25.80
CA PRO A 194 -1.76 -4.72 -27.20
C PRO A 194 -0.72 -5.83 -27.45
N ASP A 195 0.13 -6.13 -26.46
CA ASP A 195 1.15 -7.19 -26.50
C ASP A 195 0.58 -8.59 -26.17
N GLY A 196 -0.72 -8.69 -25.86
CA GLY A 196 -1.40 -9.92 -25.48
C GLY A 196 -1.42 -10.20 -23.98
N SER A 197 -0.74 -9.40 -23.16
CA SER A 197 -0.71 -9.55 -21.70
C SER A 197 -1.89 -8.87 -21.00
N TRP A 198 -1.99 -9.09 -19.69
CA TRP A 198 -2.76 -8.28 -18.74
C TRP A 198 -1.83 -7.80 -17.63
N GLY A 199 -2.16 -6.66 -17.00
CA GLY A 199 -1.38 -6.04 -15.93
C GLY A 199 -1.39 -4.53 -16.02
N ASP A 200 -0.43 -3.88 -15.35
CA ASP A 200 -0.33 -2.41 -15.37
C ASP A 200 0.00 -1.87 -16.78
N ARG A 201 -0.71 -0.81 -17.20
CA ARG A 201 -0.57 -0.22 -18.54
C ARG A 201 0.66 0.66 -18.70
N GLN A 202 1.15 1.24 -17.61
CA GLN A 202 2.21 2.25 -17.61
C GLN A 202 3.57 1.64 -17.26
N ILE A 203 3.58 0.66 -16.37
CA ILE A 203 4.78 0.01 -15.87
C ILE A 203 4.80 -1.45 -16.34
N PHE A 204 5.93 -1.88 -16.90
CA PHE A 204 6.16 -3.28 -17.22
C PHE A 204 6.98 -3.92 -16.11
N MET A 205 6.43 -4.94 -15.48
CA MET A 205 7.15 -5.86 -14.59
C MET A 205 6.79 -7.29 -14.99
N ALA A 206 7.77 -8.16 -15.21
CA ALA A 206 7.51 -9.51 -15.71
C ALA A 206 6.68 -10.32 -14.69
N HIS A 207 6.93 -10.21 -13.39
CA HIS A 207 6.11 -10.81 -12.35
C HIS A 207 4.64 -10.39 -12.46
N ASP A 208 4.37 -9.09 -12.56
CA ASP A 208 3.01 -8.54 -12.75
C ASP A 208 2.38 -9.08 -14.03
N ARG A 209 3.05 -8.91 -15.18
CA ARG A 209 2.48 -9.27 -16.47
C ARG A 209 2.21 -10.78 -16.58
N LEU A 210 3.13 -11.62 -16.10
CA LEU A 210 3.00 -13.07 -16.24
C LEU A 210 1.91 -13.64 -15.34
N ILE A 211 1.81 -13.19 -14.08
CA ILE A 211 0.77 -13.70 -13.17
C ILE A 211 -0.64 -13.26 -13.60
N ASN A 212 -0.81 -11.99 -13.97
CA ASN A 212 -2.08 -11.47 -14.47
C ASN A 212 -2.49 -12.20 -15.77
N THR A 213 -1.55 -12.33 -16.72
CA THR A 213 -1.83 -12.98 -18.01
C THR A 213 -2.22 -14.45 -17.83
N LEU A 214 -1.48 -15.19 -17.01
CA LEU A 214 -1.79 -16.60 -16.78
C LEU A 214 -3.17 -16.78 -16.15
N ALA A 215 -3.51 -15.97 -15.14
CA ALA A 215 -4.83 -16.03 -14.50
C ALA A 215 -5.96 -15.73 -15.49
N CYS A 216 -5.83 -14.68 -16.30
CA CYS A 216 -6.82 -14.32 -17.31
C CYS A 216 -6.99 -15.41 -18.39
N VAL A 217 -5.89 -16.01 -18.86
CA VAL A 217 -5.95 -17.13 -19.81
C VAL A 217 -6.67 -18.32 -19.20
N ILE A 218 -6.38 -18.67 -17.95
CA ILE A 218 -7.07 -19.75 -17.21
C ILE A 218 -8.57 -19.47 -17.14
N ALA A 219 -8.98 -18.26 -16.76
CA ALA A 219 -10.40 -17.89 -16.68
C ALA A 219 -11.12 -18.01 -18.03
N LEU A 220 -10.56 -17.43 -19.10
CA LEU A 220 -11.16 -17.49 -20.44
C LEU A 220 -11.20 -18.93 -20.98
N LYS A 221 -10.14 -19.72 -20.76
CA LYS A 221 -10.04 -21.13 -21.18
C LYS A 221 -11.04 -22.01 -20.46
N THR A 222 -11.22 -21.82 -19.15
CA THR A 222 -12.17 -22.57 -18.30
C THR A 222 -13.59 -22.48 -18.85
N TRP A 223 -13.99 -21.30 -19.31
CA TRP A 223 -15.33 -21.06 -19.86
C TRP A 223 -15.43 -21.24 -21.39
N GLY A 224 -14.33 -21.57 -22.06
CA GLY A 224 -14.32 -21.79 -23.52
C GLY A 224 -14.65 -20.54 -24.34
N ILE A 225 -14.34 -19.34 -23.84
CA ILE A 225 -14.64 -18.06 -24.50
C ILE A 225 -13.37 -17.35 -24.95
N HIS A 226 -13.51 -16.46 -25.95
CA HIS A 226 -12.41 -15.64 -26.51
C HIS A 226 -11.10 -16.42 -26.77
N PRO A 227 -11.14 -17.51 -27.57
CA PRO A 227 -9.96 -18.33 -27.85
C PRO A 227 -8.81 -17.54 -28.50
N ASP A 228 -9.12 -16.48 -29.24
CA ASP A 228 -8.14 -15.56 -29.84
C ASP A 228 -7.33 -14.81 -28.77
N LYS A 229 -7.99 -14.38 -27.68
CA LYS A 229 -7.35 -13.69 -26.55
C LYS A 229 -6.52 -14.66 -25.73
N CYS A 230 -7.03 -15.88 -25.50
CA CYS A 230 -6.26 -16.97 -24.88
C CYS A 230 -4.96 -17.23 -25.64
N GLN A 231 -5.03 -17.38 -26.97
CA GLN A 231 -3.86 -17.67 -27.78
C GLN A 231 -2.81 -16.55 -27.69
N LYS A 232 -3.23 -15.28 -27.72
CA LYS A 232 -2.32 -14.13 -27.54
C LYS A 232 -1.69 -14.11 -26.16
N GLY A 233 -2.46 -14.36 -25.10
CA GLY A 233 -1.94 -14.43 -23.73
C GLY A 233 -0.93 -15.56 -23.54
N VAL A 234 -1.21 -16.74 -24.10
CA VAL A 234 -0.27 -17.88 -24.11
C VAL A 234 1.00 -17.54 -24.88
N SER A 235 0.90 -16.89 -26.04
CA SER A 235 2.07 -16.45 -26.81
C SER A 235 2.91 -15.48 -25.99
N PHE A 236 2.30 -14.44 -25.42
CA PHE A 236 3.00 -13.49 -24.55
C PHE A 236 3.71 -14.21 -23.40
N PHE A 237 3.02 -15.13 -22.73
CA PHE A 237 3.59 -15.87 -21.61
C PHE A 237 4.83 -16.68 -22.03
N LYS A 238 4.74 -17.43 -23.14
CA LYS A 238 5.87 -18.20 -23.70
C LYS A 238 7.06 -17.30 -24.03
N ASP A 239 6.81 -16.13 -24.63
CA ASP A 239 7.84 -15.20 -25.08
C ASP A 239 8.52 -14.44 -23.92
N ASN A 240 7.89 -14.37 -22.75
CA ASN A 240 8.33 -13.50 -21.66
C ASN A 240 8.71 -14.23 -20.36
N ILE A 241 8.43 -15.53 -20.21
CA ILE A 241 8.67 -16.24 -18.95
C ILE A 241 10.13 -16.20 -18.48
N SER A 242 11.09 -16.24 -19.41
CA SER A 242 12.52 -16.17 -19.11
C SER A 242 12.96 -14.84 -18.49
N LYS A 243 12.13 -13.79 -18.59
CA LYS A 243 12.40 -12.50 -17.96
C LYS A 243 12.35 -12.60 -16.43
N LEU A 244 11.67 -13.58 -15.85
CA LEU A 244 11.66 -13.81 -14.40
C LEU A 244 13.05 -14.17 -13.85
N GLU A 245 13.95 -14.73 -14.65
CA GLU A 245 15.31 -15.09 -14.21
C GLU A 245 16.14 -13.86 -13.82
N ASN A 246 15.84 -12.71 -14.41
CA ASN A 246 16.63 -11.49 -14.25
C ASN A 246 15.87 -10.38 -13.53
N GLU A 247 14.62 -10.62 -13.14
CA GLU A 247 13.81 -9.58 -12.50
C GLU A 247 14.07 -9.53 -11.00
N SER A 248 14.16 -8.31 -10.47
CA SER A 248 14.39 -8.09 -9.05
C SER A 248 13.27 -8.71 -8.21
N GLU A 249 13.66 -9.44 -7.16
CA GLU A 249 12.73 -9.98 -6.16
C GLU A 249 12.09 -8.89 -5.29
N GLU A 250 12.68 -7.69 -5.30
CA GLU A 250 12.28 -6.59 -4.43
C GLU A 250 10.86 -6.09 -4.68
N HIS A 251 10.44 -6.07 -5.94
CA HIS A 251 9.09 -5.68 -6.35
C HIS A 251 8.23 -6.88 -6.75
N MET A 252 8.64 -8.09 -6.35
CA MET A 252 7.83 -9.28 -6.55
C MET A 252 6.46 -9.10 -5.84
N PRO A 253 5.33 -9.30 -6.56
CA PRO A 253 4.00 -9.20 -5.97
C PRO A 253 3.85 -10.07 -4.73
N ILE A 254 3.00 -9.62 -3.82
CA ILE A 254 2.70 -10.31 -2.58
C ILE A 254 2.16 -11.71 -2.90
N GLY A 255 2.68 -12.72 -2.22
CA GLY A 255 2.22 -14.09 -2.43
C GLY A 255 2.61 -14.73 -3.77
N PHE A 256 3.34 -14.04 -4.67
CA PHE A 256 3.69 -14.55 -6.00
C PHE A 256 4.30 -15.97 -5.95
N GLU A 257 5.23 -16.22 -5.04
CA GLU A 257 5.90 -17.51 -4.85
C GLU A 257 4.95 -18.67 -4.51
N VAL A 258 3.72 -18.37 -4.09
CA VAL A 258 2.71 -19.36 -3.71
C VAL A 258 1.56 -19.37 -4.71
N ALA A 259 1.10 -18.19 -5.12
CA ALA A 259 0.03 -18.00 -6.10
C ALA A 259 0.43 -18.44 -7.51
N PHE A 260 1.61 -18.06 -7.99
CA PHE A 260 2.04 -18.32 -9.37
C PHE A 260 2.20 -19.83 -9.67
N PRO A 261 2.88 -20.63 -8.82
CA PRO A 261 2.94 -22.07 -9.04
C PRO A 261 1.56 -22.74 -8.95
N SER A 262 0.66 -22.23 -8.10
CA SER A 262 -0.71 -22.77 -7.99
C SER A 262 -1.50 -22.51 -9.28
N LEU A 263 -1.35 -21.34 -9.92
CA LEU A 263 -1.90 -21.09 -11.25
C LEU A 263 -1.28 -22.00 -12.32
N LEU A 264 0.02 -22.31 -12.25
CA LEU A 264 0.66 -23.23 -13.19
C LEU A 264 0.07 -24.65 -13.10
N GLU A 265 -0.27 -25.12 -11.90
CA GLU A 265 -0.96 -26.40 -11.72
C GLU A 265 -2.37 -26.38 -12.33
N ILE A 266 -3.13 -25.30 -12.14
CA ILE A 266 -4.43 -25.12 -12.77
C ILE A 266 -4.29 -25.09 -14.30
N ALA A 267 -3.31 -24.34 -14.82
CA ALA A 267 -3.04 -24.25 -16.25
C ALA A 267 -2.72 -25.62 -16.87
N ARG A 268 -1.97 -26.45 -16.13
CA ARG A 268 -1.63 -27.82 -16.55
C ARG A 268 -2.88 -28.71 -16.61
N SER A 269 -3.79 -28.57 -15.65
CA SER A 269 -5.06 -29.32 -15.65
C SER A 269 -6.02 -28.94 -16.79
N LEU A 270 -5.81 -27.77 -17.41
CA LEU A 270 -6.62 -27.25 -18.53
C LEU A 270 -5.93 -27.40 -19.90
N ASP A 271 -4.85 -28.18 -19.97
CA ASP A 271 -4.03 -28.37 -21.17
C ASP A 271 -3.56 -27.04 -21.80
N ILE A 272 -3.24 -26.05 -20.97
CA ILE A 272 -2.64 -24.79 -21.43
C ILE A 272 -1.15 -25.02 -21.65
N GLU A 273 -0.71 -24.87 -22.90
CA GLU A 273 0.68 -25.02 -23.29
C GLU A 273 1.52 -23.84 -22.77
N VAL A 274 2.20 -24.02 -21.64
CA VAL A 274 3.28 -23.14 -21.18
C VAL A 274 4.59 -23.94 -21.13
N PRO A 275 5.78 -23.31 -21.12
CA PRO A 275 7.05 -24.02 -21.21
C PRO A 275 7.41 -24.65 -19.85
N TYR A 276 6.69 -25.70 -19.43
CA TYR A 276 6.79 -26.34 -18.10
C TYR A 276 8.20 -26.84 -17.74
N ASP A 277 9.07 -27.02 -18.73
CA ASP A 277 10.48 -27.40 -18.53
C ASP A 277 11.41 -26.21 -18.31
N SER A 278 10.89 -24.98 -18.25
CA SER A 278 11.68 -23.77 -17.99
C SER A 278 12.35 -23.84 -16.60
N PRO A 279 13.65 -23.54 -16.47
CA PRO A 279 14.36 -23.52 -15.18
C PRO A 279 13.70 -22.60 -14.15
N VAL A 280 13.08 -21.51 -14.59
CA VAL A 280 12.28 -20.58 -13.77
C VAL A 280 11.27 -21.33 -12.91
N PHE A 281 10.65 -22.38 -13.44
CA PHE A 281 9.65 -23.13 -12.72
C PHE A 281 10.25 -23.98 -11.60
N ILE A 282 11.41 -24.59 -11.82
CA ILE A 282 12.10 -25.37 -10.78
C ILE A 282 12.36 -24.48 -9.57
N ASP A 283 12.88 -23.27 -9.81
CA ASP A 283 13.22 -22.33 -8.74
C ASP A 283 11.97 -21.83 -8.00
N ILE A 284 10.89 -21.48 -8.71
CA ILE A 284 9.68 -20.96 -8.06
C ILE A 284 8.92 -22.04 -7.28
N TYR A 285 8.91 -23.30 -7.74
CA TYR A 285 8.37 -24.43 -6.98
C TYR A 285 9.19 -24.67 -5.70
N ALA A 286 10.53 -24.60 -5.77
CA ALA A 286 11.38 -24.72 -4.59
C ALA A 286 11.13 -23.60 -3.57
N LYS A 287 10.98 -22.35 -4.04
CA LYS A 287 10.60 -21.19 -3.19
C LYS A 287 9.24 -21.40 -2.54
N ARG A 288 8.24 -21.87 -3.29
CA ARG A 288 6.91 -22.21 -2.74
C ARG A 288 7.03 -23.20 -1.60
N ASP A 289 7.68 -24.33 -1.84
CA ASP A 289 7.72 -25.43 -0.88
C ASP A 289 8.44 -24.98 0.40
N LEU A 290 9.57 -24.27 0.27
CA LEU A 290 10.26 -23.66 1.41
C LEU A 290 9.36 -22.69 2.16
N LYS A 291 8.61 -21.82 1.47
CA LYS A 291 7.70 -20.85 2.10
C LYS A 291 6.55 -21.54 2.81
N LEU A 292 5.95 -22.57 2.22
CA LEU A 292 4.88 -23.36 2.84
C LEU A 292 5.35 -24.07 4.12
N THR A 293 6.61 -24.52 4.21
CA THR A 293 7.16 -25.09 5.47
C THR A 293 7.27 -24.07 6.60
N ARG A 294 7.37 -22.78 6.27
CA ARG A 294 7.49 -21.69 7.25
C ARG A 294 6.13 -21.13 7.68
N ILE A 295 5.05 -21.47 6.98
CA ILE A 295 3.70 -21.04 7.34
C ILE A 295 3.24 -21.86 8.55
N PRO A 296 2.98 -21.22 9.70
CA PRO A 296 2.42 -21.91 10.85
C PRO A 296 0.95 -22.23 10.59
N LYS A 297 0.67 -23.36 9.92
CA LYS A 297 -0.69 -23.75 9.52
C LYS A 297 -1.68 -23.75 10.70
N GLU A 298 -1.25 -24.15 11.89
CA GLU A 298 -2.11 -24.09 13.08
C GLU A 298 -2.48 -22.66 13.48
N ILE A 299 -1.56 -21.70 13.39
CA ILE A 299 -1.84 -20.30 13.72
C ILE A 299 -2.77 -19.69 12.66
N MET A 300 -2.52 -19.99 11.38
CA MET A 300 -3.31 -19.47 10.25
C MET A 300 -4.82 -19.79 10.35
N HIS A 301 -5.18 -20.95 10.92
CA HIS A 301 -6.58 -21.36 11.07
C HIS A 301 -7.24 -20.86 12.36
N ASN A 302 -6.46 -20.34 13.32
CA ASN A 302 -6.97 -19.95 14.64
C ASN A 302 -6.92 -18.45 14.89
N VAL A 303 -6.07 -17.72 14.18
CA VAL A 303 -5.86 -16.27 14.38
C VAL A 303 -5.85 -15.56 13.03
N PRO A 304 -6.50 -14.39 12.91
CA PRO A 304 -6.39 -13.56 11.72
C PRO A 304 -4.93 -13.16 11.46
N THR A 305 -4.42 -13.48 10.27
CA THR A 305 -3.07 -13.11 9.83
C THR A 305 -3.12 -12.68 8.36
N THR A 306 -2.04 -12.05 7.88
CA THR A 306 -1.94 -11.62 6.46
C THR A 306 -2.05 -12.78 5.47
N LEU A 307 -1.88 -14.03 5.92
CA LEU A 307 -2.06 -15.24 5.11
C LEU A 307 -3.49 -15.39 4.57
N LEU A 308 -4.49 -14.82 5.25
CA LEU A 308 -5.87 -14.81 4.78
C LEU A 308 -6.03 -14.02 3.46
N HIS A 309 -5.09 -13.16 3.10
CA HIS A 309 -5.11 -12.39 1.87
C HIS A 309 -4.69 -13.19 0.62
N SER A 310 -4.17 -14.42 0.79
CA SER A 310 -3.61 -15.23 -0.32
C SER A 310 -3.98 -16.71 -0.21
N LEU A 311 -5.21 -17.03 0.19
CA LEU A 311 -5.65 -18.43 0.40
C LEU A 311 -5.69 -19.23 -0.90
N GLU A 312 -5.88 -18.56 -2.04
CA GLU A 312 -6.00 -19.15 -3.38
C GLU A 312 -4.73 -19.88 -3.86
N GLY A 313 -3.58 -19.60 -3.23
CA GLY A 313 -2.34 -20.32 -3.48
C GLY A 313 -2.03 -21.43 -2.46
N MET A 314 -2.86 -21.63 -1.43
CA MET A 314 -2.53 -22.50 -0.31
C MET A 314 -3.19 -23.88 -0.40
N PRO A 315 -2.43 -24.98 -0.22
CA PRO A 315 -2.99 -26.33 -0.16
C PRO A 315 -3.47 -26.70 1.26
N ASP A 316 -4.40 -27.66 1.31
CA ASP A 316 -4.88 -28.33 2.54
C ASP A 316 -5.47 -27.37 3.59
N LEU A 317 -6.43 -26.54 3.17
CA LEU A 317 -7.11 -25.59 4.05
C LEU A 317 -8.31 -26.22 4.79
N ASP A 318 -8.44 -25.89 6.07
CA ASP A 318 -9.59 -26.24 6.92
C ASP A 318 -10.59 -25.07 6.92
N TRP A 319 -11.55 -25.14 5.99
CA TRP A 319 -12.55 -24.10 5.77
C TRP A 319 -13.48 -23.88 6.96
N GLU A 320 -13.74 -24.90 7.79
CA GLU A 320 -14.58 -24.74 8.97
C GLU A 320 -13.93 -23.79 9.99
N LYS A 321 -12.61 -23.82 10.09
CA LYS A 321 -11.85 -22.89 10.91
C LYS A 321 -11.67 -21.54 10.23
N LEU A 322 -11.33 -21.51 8.94
CA LEU A 322 -11.08 -20.26 8.23
C LEU A 322 -12.33 -19.36 8.16
N LEU A 323 -13.53 -19.91 7.96
CA LEU A 323 -14.77 -19.11 7.95
C LEU A 323 -15.01 -18.36 9.28
N LYS A 324 -14.46 -18.83 10.41
CA LYS A 324 -14.53 -18.13 11.70
C LYS A 324 -13.62 -16.89 11.76
N LEU A 325 -12.70 -16.75 10.81
CA LEU A 325 -11.76 -15.64 10.66
C LEU A 325 -12.16 -14.65 9.54
N GLN A 326 -13.32 -14.86 8.90
CA GLN A 326 -13.84 -13.97 7.87
C GLN A 326 -14.02 -12.54 8.41
N CYS A 327 -13.72 -11.54 7.58
CA CYS A 327 -14.01 -10.14 7.88
C CYS A 327 -15.52 -9.90 7.96
N ILE A 328 -15.93 -8.85 8.67
CA ILE A 328 -17.35 -8.50 8.86
C ILE A 328 -18.06 -8.22 7.52
N ASP A 329 -17.33 -7.76 6.51
CA ASP A 329 -17.85 -7.50 5.17
C ASP A 329 -18.02 -8.76 4.30
N GLY A 330 -17.57 -9.93 4.78
CA GLY A 330 -17.62 -11.21 4.09
C GLY A 330 -16.32 -11.58 3.35
N SER A 331 -15.32 -10.71 3.36
CA SER A 331 -14.03 -10.97 2.71
C SER A 331 -13.09 -11.83 3.55
N PHE A 332 -12.11 -12.42 2.89
CA PHE A 332 -10.90 -12.92 3.53
C PHE A 332 -9.80 -11.86 3.41
N LEU A 333 -9.60 -11.12 4.51
CA LEU A 333 -8.68 -9.99 4.63
C LEU A 333 -8.71 -9.04 3.42
N PHE A 334 -9.92 -8.68 2.99
CA PHE A 334 -10.15 -7.69 1.94
C PHE A 334 -9.59 -8.07 0.55
N SER A 335 -9.21 -9.32 0.31
CA SER A 335 -8.73 -9.83 -0.99
C SER A 335 -9.88 -10.44 -1.80
N PRO A 336 -10.20 -9.91 -3.00
CA PRO A 336 -11.19 -10.54 -3.88
C PRO A 336 -10.78 -11.92 -4.39
N SER A 337 -9.51 -12.16 -4.75
CA SER A 337 -9.05 -13.48 -5.18
C SER A 337 -9.17 -14.54 -4.08
N SER A 338 -8.69 -14.23 -2.87
CA SER A 338 -8.80 -15.12 -1.71
C SER A 338 -10.27 -15.41 -1.37
N THR A 339 -11.13 -14.40 -1.44
CA THR A 339 -12.57 -14.53 -1.19
C THR A 339 -13.28 -15.33 -2.29
N ALA A 340 -12.89 -15.15 -3.56
CA ALA A 340 -13.41 -15.94 -4.68
C ALA A 340 -13.02 -17.42 -4.53
N PHE A 341 -11.78 -17.69 -4.14
CA PHE A 341 -11.35 -19.04 -3.83
C PHE A 341 -12.15 -19.65 -2.68
N ALA A 342 -12.33 -18.93 -1.58
CA ALA A 342 -13.17 -19.37 -0.48
C ALA A 342 -14.61 -19.67 -0.90
N LEU A 343 -15.22 -18.82 -1.73
CA LEU A 343 -16.56 -19.02 -2.27
C LEU A 343 -16.65 -20.30 -3.12
N MET A 344 -15.64 -20.58 -3.95
CA MET A 344 -15.61 -21.81 -4.75
C MET A 344 -15.60 -23.07 -3.88
N GLN A 345 -14.89 -23.02 -2.75
CA GLN A 345 -14.75 -24.16 -1.84
C GLN A 345 -15.93 -24.34 -0.88
N THR A 346 -16.56 -23.25 -0.46
CA THR A 346 -17.53 -23.27 0.67
C THR A 346 -18.95 -22.92 0.28
N LYS A 347 -19.14 -22.22 -0.85
CA LYS A 347 -20.41 -21.60 -1.25
C LYS A 347 -20.97 -20.61 -0.21
N ASP A 348 -20.11 -20.03 0.63
CA ASP A 348 -20.50 -19.08 1.67
C ASP A 348 -21.18 -17.82 1.11
N GLU A 349 -22.33 -17.46 1.69
CA GLU A 349 -23.15 -16.33 1.22
C GLU A 349 -22.52 -14.97 1.50
N ASN A 350 -21.70 -14.84 2.55
CA ASN A 350 -21.04 -13.58 2.86
C ASN A 350 -19.90 -13.30 1.86
N CYS A 351 -19.12 -14.33 1.50
CA CYS A 351 -18.15 -14.24 0.40
C CYS A 351 -18.82 -13.80 -0.90
N LEU A 352 -19.96 -14.41 -1.24
CA LEU A 352 -20.73 -14.03 -2.43
C LEU A 352 -21.17 -12.56 -2.37
N ARG A 353 -21.71 -12.11 -1.23
CA ARG A 353 -22.18 -10.73 -1.05
C ARG A 353 -21.06 -9.71 -1.21
N TYR A 354 -19.88 -9.99 -0.63
CA TYR A 354 -18.69 -9.16 -0.78
C TYR A 354 -18.29 -9.02 -2.26
N LEU A 355 -18.19 -10.15 -2.97
CA LEU A 355 -17.78 -10.16 -4.38
C LEU A 355 -18.82 -9.48 -5.28
N MET A 356 -20.12 -9.71 -5.06
CA MET A 356 -21.19 -9.02 -5.79
C MET A 356 -21.08 -7.50 -5.66
N LYS A 357 -20.90 -6.99 -4.44
CA LYS A 357 -20.74 -5.55 -4.20
C LYS A 357 -19.50 -5.01 -4.92
N THR A 358 -18.39 -5.73 -4.83
CA THR A 358 -17.10 -5.31 -5.42
C THR A 358 -17.19 -5.31 -6.95
N VAL A 359 -17.67 -6.39 -7.58
CA VAL A 359 -17.87 -6.47 -9.03
C VAL A 359 -18.82 -5.39 -9.54
N GLN A 360 -19.90 -5.09 -8.80
CA GLN A 360 -20.82 -4.02 -9.14
C GLN A 360 -20.12 -2.66 -9.11
N ARG A 361 -19.29 -2.39 -8.09
CA ARG A 361 -18.58 -1.12 -7.94
C ARG A 361 -17.57 -0.86 -9.06
N PHE A 362 -16.93 -1.90 -9.55
CA PHE A 362 -15.86 -1.84 -10.54
C PHE A 362 -16.27 -2.32 -11.93
N ASN A 363 -17.58 -2.39 -12.20
CA ASN A 363 -18.16 -2.71 -13.52
C ASN A 363 -17.56 -3.98 -14.15
N GLY A 364 -17.52 -5.08 -13.40
CA GLY A 364 -16.96 -6.36 -13.84
C GLY A 364 -15.55 -6.63 -13.33
N GLY A 365 -14.70 -5.61 -13.30
CA GLY A 365 -13.38 -5.72 -12.67
C GLY A 365 -13.48 -5.83 -11.14
N VAL A 366 -12.38 -6.17 -10.49
CA VAL A 366 -12.17 -5.99 -9.04
C VAL A 366 -10.71 -5.61 -8.78
N PRO A 367 -10.38 -4.83 -7.74
CA PRO A 367 -8.99 -4.55 -7.34
C PRO A 367 -8.36 -5.76 -6.64
N ASN A 368 -7.08 -5.66 -6.25
CA ASN A 368 -6.41 -6.68 -5.44
C ASN A 368 -6.76 -6.58 -3.94
N VAL A 369 -7.23 -5.42 -3.50
CA VAL A 369 -7.66 -5.18 -2.12
C VAL A 369 -8.87 -4.23 -2.12
N TYR A 370 -9.91 -4.56 -1.34
CA TYR A 370 -11.08 -3.70 -1.19
C TYR A 370 -11.86 -4.00 0.10
N PRO A 371 -12.31 -2.98 0.86
CA PRO A 371 -12.10 -1.54 0.64
C PRO A 371 -10.66 -1.08 0.96
N VAL A 372 -10.36 0.19 0.66
CA VAL A 372 -9.11 0.89 1.06
C VAL A 372 -9.42 2.28 1.62
N ASP A 373 -10.55 2.39 2.33
CA ASP A 373 -11.11 3.66 2.77
C ASP A 373 -10.19 4.40 3.73
N LEU A 374 -9.71 3.76 4.80
CA LEU A 374 -8.84 4.42 5.77
C LEU A 374 -7.50 4.83 5.13
N PHE A 375 -6.90 3.95 4.33
CA PHE A 375 -5.67 4.24 3.58
C PHE A 375 -5.82 5.48 2.70
N GLU A 376 -6.90 5.55 1.91
CA GLU A 376 -7.13 6.66 0.97
C GLU A 376 -7.34 7.99 1.72
N HIS A 377 -8.16 8.01 2.78
CA HIS A 377 -8.41 9.21 3.59
C HIS A 377 -7.12 9.74 4.23
N ILE A 378 -6.36 8.84 4.85
CA ILE A 378 -5.11 9.16 5.56
C ILE A 378 -4.06 9.69 4.58
N TRP A 379 -3.83 9.00 3.46
CA TRP A 379 -2.81 9.42 2.51
C TRP A 379 -3.18 10.70 1.78
N THR A 380 -4.45 10.90 1.45
CA THR A 380 -4.89 12.13 0.79
C THR A 380 -4.60 13.35 1.68
N VAL A 381 -4.96 13.28 2.96
CA VAL A 381 -4.66 14.36 3.92
C VAL A 381 -3.16 14.62 4.02
N ASP A 382 -2.36 13.56 4.16
CA ASP A 382 -0.90 13.70 4.24
C ASP A 382 -0.29 14.34 2.99
N ARG A 383 -0.72 13.92 1.80
CA ARG A 383 -0.21 14.49 0.54
C ARG A 383 -0.60 15.96 0.38
N LEU A 384 -1.85 16.34 0.69
CA LEU A 384 -2.29 17.73 0.64
C LEU A 384 -1.47 18.62 1.61
N GLN A 385 -1.16 18.12 2.80
CA GLN A 385 -0.33 18.83 3.78
C GLN A 385 1.10 18.98 3.31
N ARG A 386 1.73 17.88 2.85
CA ARG A 386 3.14 17.88 2.40
C ARG A 386 3.37 18.72 1.14
N LEU A 387 2.35 18.81 0.27
CA LEU A 387 2.38 19.68 -0.91
C LEU A 387 2.15 21.17 -0.57
N GLY A 388 1.86 21.51 0.70
CA GLY A 388 1.68 22.90 1.13
C GLY A 388 0.38 23.55 0.64
N ILE A 389 -0.63 22.75 0.28
CA ILE A 389 -1.92 23.23 -0.27
C ILE A 389 -3.13 22.91 0.61
N SER A 390 -2.94 22.24 1.75
CA SER A 390 -4.01 21.84 2.68
C SER A 390 -4.92 22.99 3.13
N ARG A 391 -4.43 24.23 3.18
CA ARG A 391 -5.21 25.42 3.59
C ARG A 391 -6.49 25.66 2.76
N TYR A 392 -6.55 25.14 1.53
CA TYR A 392 -7.74 25.29 0.67
C TYR A 392 -8.85 24.29 1.01
N PHE A 393 -8.54 23.26 1.80
CA PHE A 393 -9.38 22.07 2.00
C PHE A 393 -9.66 21.79 3.48
N HIS A 394 -9.67 22.83 4.33
CA HIS A 394 -9.78 22.63 5.78
C HIS A 394 -11.06 21.88 6.20
N PRO A 395 -12.27 22.23 5.69
CA PRO A 395 -13.49 21.46 5.97
C PRO A 395 -13.38 20.00 5.52
N GLU A 396 -12.91 19.78 4.30
CA GLU A 396 -12.84 18.44 3.69
C GLU A 396 -11.80 17.56 4.40
N ILE A 397 -10.66 18.11 4.81
CA ILE A 397 -9.66 17.42 5.64
C ILE A 397 -10.24 17.06 7.01
N LYS A 398 -11.03 17.95 7.61
CA LYS A 398 -11.68 17.66 8.90
C LYS A 398 -12.63 16.47 8.75
N GLU A 399 -13.47 16.45 7.71
CA GLU A 399 -14.38 15.34 7.43
C GLU A 399 -13.63 14.02 7.22
N CYS A 400 -12.50 14.05 6.50
CA CYS A 400 -11.65 12.88 6.33
C CYS A 400 -11.13 12.35 7.66
N LEU A 401 -10.63 13.23 8.53
CA LEU A 401 -10.10 12.83 9.84
C LEU A 401 -11.19 12.42 10.83
N ASP A 402 -12.38 13.03 10.76
CA ASP A 402 -13.56 12.59 11.52
C ASP A 402 -13.94 11.15 11.12
N TYR A 403 -13.85 10.81 9.82
CA TYR A 403 -14.06 9.44 9.33
C TYR A 403 -13.00 8.47 9.86
N VAL A 404 -11.71 8.83 9.77
CA VAL A 404 -10.62 8.00 10.29
C VAL A 404 -10.76 7.78 11.80
N TYR A 405 -11.05 8.84 12.57
CA TYR A 405 -11.23 8.76 14.02
C TYR A 405 -12.40 7.88 14.43
N ARG A 406 -13.49 7.87 13.64
CA ARG A 406 -14.65 7.01 13.89
C ARG A 406 -14.29 5.52 13.91
N TYR A 407 -13.30 5.11 13.14
CA TYR A 407 -12.84 3.72 13.05
C TYR A 407 -11.49 3.49 13.73
N TRP A 408 -10.97 4.49 14.44
CA TRP A 408 -9.76 4.36 15.23
C TRP A 408 -10.01 3.41 16.43
N THR A 409 -9.05 2.53 16.71
CA THR A 409 -9.14 1.60 17.85
C THR A 409 -7.88 1.66 18.72
N GLU A 410 -7.96 1.14 19.95
CA GLU A 410 -6.81 1.06 20.85
C GLU A 410 -5.73 0.09 20.33
N ASP A 411 -6.11 -0.89 19.51
CA ASP A 411 -5.21 -1.88 18.91
C ASP A 411 -4.59 -1.40 17.57
N GLY A 412 -5.11 -0.31 17.01
CA GLY A 412 -4.66 0.30 15.76
C GLY A 412 -5.73 0.29 14.66
N ILE A 413 -5.27 0.56 13.44
CA ILE A 413 -6.08 0.49 12.22
C ILE A 413 -5.29 -0.21 11.11
N SER A 414 -5.93 -0.41 9.97
CA SER A 414 -5.28 -0.83 8.74
C SER A 414 -5.89 -0.06 7.57
N TRP A 415 -5.61 -0.48 6.34
CA TRP A 415 -6.09 0.19 5.12
C TRP A 415 -7.62 0.22 5.00
N ALA A 416 -8.30 -0.71 5.66
CA ALA A 416 -9.76 -0.87 5.66
C ALA A 416 -10.35 -0.78 7.06
N ARG A 417 -11.55 -0.18 7.17
CA ARG A 417 -12.32 -0.15 8.43
C ARG A 417 -12.72 -1.54 8.93
N ASN A 418 -13.00 -1.63 10.23
CA ASN A 418 -13.55 -2.83 10.90
C ASN A 418 -12.72 -4.12 10.73
N THR A 419 -11.41 -3.96 10.50
CA THR A 419 -10.46 -5.07 10.49
C THR A 419 -10.13 -5.57 11.90
N ARG A 420 -9.67 -6.82 11.99
CA ARG A 420 -9.05 -7.42 13.19
C ARG A 420 -7.55 -7.65 13.00
N VAL A 421 -7.02 -7.21 11.87
CA VAL A 421 -5.60 -7.25 11.52
C VAL A 421 -5.18 -5.80 11.29
N TYR A 422 -4.27 -5.32 12.12
CA TYR A 422 -3.77 -3.95 12.10
C TYR A 422 -2.36 -3.94 11.52
N ASP A 423 -2.01 -2.82 10.88
CA ASP A 423 -0.65 -2.60 10.38
C ASP A 423 -0.06 -1.29 10.91
N ILE A 424 1.26 -1.27 11.03
CA ILE A 424 1.97 -0.14 11.63
C ILE A 424 1.97 1.09 10.72
N ASP A 425 1.82 0.94 9.41
CA ASP A 425 1.93 2.06 8.47
C ASP A 425 0.69 2.95 8.58
N ASP A 426 -0.50 2.37 8.37
CA ASP A 426 -1.77 3.06 8.51
C ASP A 426 -1.98 3.52 9.96
N THR A 427 -1.60 2.71 10.96
CA THR A 427 -1.68 3.12 12.37
C THR A 427 -0.77 4.31 12.67
N ALA A 428 0.49 4.31 12.23
CA ALA A 428 1.40 5.44 12.47
C ALA A 428 0.95 6.71 11.76
N MET A 429 0.46 6.57 10.53
CA MET A 429 -0.06 7.67 9.75
C MET A 429 -1.34 8.27 10.37
N GLY A 430 -2.32 7.43 10.68
CA GLY A 430 -3.55 7.82 11.36
C GLY A 430 -3.26 8.49 12.70
N PHE A 431 -2.45 7.86 13.56
CA PHE A 431 -2.02 8.42 14.84
C PHE A 431 -1.46 9.84 14.70
N ARG A 432 -0.49 10.03 13.80
CA ARG A 432 0.18 11.32 13.61
C ARG A 432 -0.80 12.38 13.13
N LEU A 433 -1.62 12.07 12.13
CA LEU A 433 -2.57 13.04 11.59
C LEU A 433 -3.66 13.39 12.61
N LEU A 434 -4.26 12.40 13.25
CA LEU A 434 -5.27 12.61 14.30
C LEU A 434 -4.70 13.48 15.43
N ARG A 435 -3.52 13.15 15.95
CA ARG A 435 -2.89 13.93 17.02
C ARG A 435 -2.61 15.38 16.60
N LEU A 436 -2.08 15.59 15.39
CA LEU A 436 -1.77 16.94 14.89
C LEU A 436 -3.00 17.81 14.65
N HIS A 437 -4.18 17.20 14.50
CA HIS A 437 -5.45 17.89 14.36
C HIS A 437 -6.28 17.93 15.65
N GLY A 438 -5.67 17.58 16.80
CA GLY A 438 -6.26 17.75 18.12
C GLY A 438 -7.21 16.64 18.56
N TYR A 439 -7.21 15.48 17.90
CA TYR A 439 -7.95 14.30 18.35
C TYR A 439 -7.19 13.59 19.48
N GLU A 440 -7.94 13.00 20.42
CA GLU A 440 -7.39 12.22 21.52
C GLU A 440 -7.01 10.81 21.04
N VAL A 441 -5.72 10.59 20.82
CA VAL A 441 -5.17 9.27 20.45
C VAL A 441 -4.02 8.89 21.38
N SER A 442 -4.07 7.69 21.95
CA SER A 442 -3.03 7.16 22.83
C SER A 442 -1.87 6.58 22.03
N ALA A 443 -0.64 6.84 22.48
CA ALA A 443 0.55 6.20 21.92
C ALA A 443 0.64 4.70 22.28
N ASP A 444 -0.17 4.22 23.22
CA ASP A 444 -0.20 2.80 23.59
C ASP A 444 -0.60 1.87 22.43
N VAL A 445 -1.23 2.42 21.39
CA VAL A 445 -1.54 1.71 20.13
C VAL A 445 -0.32 1.02 19.51
N PHE A 446 0.88 1.58 19.72
CA PHE A 446 2.11 1.02 19.17
C PHE A 446 2.63 -0.22 19.91
N ARG A 447 2.09 -0.54 21.09
CA ARG A 447 2.54 -1.69 21.89
C ARG A 447 2.29 -3.02 21.18
N HIS A 448 1.25 -3.11 20.36
CA HIS A 448 0.94 -4.34 19.62
C HIS A 448 1.97 -4.68 18.54
N PHE A 449 2.68 -3.66 18.05
CA PHE A 449 3.70 -3.78 17.02
C PHE A 449 5.11 -3.92 17.58
N GLU A 450 5.28 -3.73 18.90
CA GLU A 450 6.56 -3.80 19.58
C GLU A 450 6.84 -5.20 20.09
N LYS A 451 8.05 -5.70 19.82
CA LYS A 451 8.54 -6.94 20.40
C LYS A 451 10.05 -6.91 20.58
N GLY A 452 10.49 -6.85 21.83
CA GLY A 452 11.92 -6.93 22.16
C GLY A 452 12.71 -5.67 21.82
N GLY A 453 12.06 -4.51 21.82
CA GLY A 453 12.63 -3.21 21.44
C GLY A 453 12.63 -2.94 19.93
N GLU A 454 12.07 -3.85 19.13
CA GLU A 454 11.89 -3.70 17.69
C GLU A 454 10.41 -3.55 17.33
N PHE A 455 10.14 -2.90 16.19
CA PHE A 455 8.80 -2.70 15.67
C PHE A 455 8.60 -3.42 14.33
N PHE A 456 7.41 -3.95 14.12
CA PHE A 456 7.07 -4.77 12.95
C PHE A 456 5.79 -4.29 12.27
N CYS A 457 5.68 -4.50 10.96
CA CYS A 457 4.50 -4.06 10.18
C CYS A 457 3.21 -4.75 10.62
N PHE A 458 3.28 -6.03 10.98
CA PHE A 458 2.14 -6.82 11.42
C PHE A 458 2.48 -7.61 12.67
N VAL A 459 1.49 -7.76 13.56
CA VAL A 459 1.63 -8.55 14.79
C VAL A 459 2.01 -10.01 14.45
N GLY A 460 3.05 -10.52 15.11
CA GLY A 460 3.50 -11.90 14.94
C GLY A 460 4.29 -12.18 13.65
N GLN A 461 4.61 -11.14 12.87
CA GLN A 461 5.40 -11.26 11.65
C GLN A 461 6.72 -10.50 11.77
N SER A 462 7.70 -10.86 10.94
CA SER A 462 9.01 -10.21 10.89
C SER A 462 9.13 -9.16 9.79
N ASN A 463 8.02 -8.74 9.18
CA ASN A 463 8.05 -7.77 8.08
C ASN A 463 8.35 -6.36 8.60
N GLN A 464 9.34 -5.69 8.01
CA GLN A 464 9.77 -4.33 8.34
C GLN A 464 9.95 -3.53 7.05
N ALA A 465 8.84 -3.07 6.48
CA ALA A 465 8.83 -2.24 5.28
C ALA A 465 9.46 -0.86 5.53
N ILE A 466 10.20 -0.32 4.56
CA ILE A 466 10.84 1.00 4.69
C ILE A 466 9.78 2.08 4.93
N THR A 467 8.69 2.07 4.17
CA THR A 467 7.60 3.05 4.27
C THR A 467 6.87 2.97 5.60
N GLY A 468 6.57 1.78 6.09
CA GLY A 468 5.96 1.58 7.41
C GLY A 468 6.84 2.11 8.54
N ILE A 469 8.14 1.79 8.54
CA ILE A 469 9.07 2.28 9.56
C ILE A 469 9.35 3.78 9.40
N PHE A 470 9.37 4.31 8.19
CA PHE A 470 9.43 5.75 7.91
C PHE A 470 8.25 6.51 8.52
N ASN A 471 7.03 5.97 8.38
CA ASN A 471 5.85 6.61 8.96
C ASN A 471 5.80 6.47 10.47
N LEU A 472 6.27 5.35 11.03
CA LEU A 472 6.52 5.21 12.46
C LEU A 472 7.51 6.28 12.97
N TYR A 473 8.61 6.52 12.24
CA TYR A 473 9.58 7.55 12.61
C TYR A 473 8.92 8.93 12.66
N ARG A 474 8.13 9.29 11.64
CA ARG A 474 7.40 10.56 11.60
C ARG A 474 6.38 10.67 12.74
N ALA A 475 5.66 9.59 13.05
CA ALA A 475 4.69 9.54 14.14
C ALA A 475 5.36 9.69 15.51
N SER A 476 6.54 9.10 15.69
CA SER A 476 7.31 9.20 16.94
C SER A 476 7.78 10.63 17.27
N GLN A 477 7.77 11.54 16.29
CA GLN A 477 8.17 12.94 16.51
C GLN A 477 7.06 13.80 17.14
N VAL A 478 5.81 13.33 17.18
CA VAL A 478 4.68 14.03 17.83
C VAL A 478 4.40 13.48 19.24
N LEU A 479 5.47 13.11 19.95
CA LEU A 479 5.42 12.54 21.29
C LEU A 479 5.13 13.61 22.37
N PHE A 480 4.37 13.23 23.38
CA PHE A 480 4.21 13.99 24.62
C PHE A 480 5.15 13.46 25.72
N PRO A 481 5.54 14.29 26.70
CA PRO A 481 6.41 13.86 27.78
C PRO A 481 5.85 12.64 28.52
N GLY A 482 6.68 11.59 28.66
CA GLY A 482 6.32 10.35 29.36
C GLY A 482 5.86 9.21 28.45
N GLU A 483 5.64 9.45 27.15
CA GLU A 483 5.27 8.41 26.18
C GLU A 483 6.49 7.57 25.74
N LYS A 484 6.97 6.70 26.65
CA LYS A 484 8.16 5.85 26.44
C LYS A 484 8.11 5.02 25.15
N ILE A 485 6.94 4.51 24.78
CA ILE A 485 6.78 3.71 23.56
C ILE A 485 7.16 4.49 22.29
N LEU A 486 6.91 5.81 22.25
CA LEU A 486 7.33 6.65 21.13
C LEU A 486 8.82 7.02 21.20
N GLU A 487 9.39 7.15 22.39
CA GLU A 487 10.85 7.30 22.55
C GLU A 487 11.58 6.08 21.98
N ASP A 488 11.08 4.89 22.30
CA ASP A 488 11.60 3.61 21.79
C ASP A 488 11.37 3.49 20.28
N ALA A 489 10.16 3.81 19.79
CA ALA A 489 9.86 3.83 18.36
C ALA A 489 10.76 4.79 17.58
N LYS A 490 11.03 5.99 18.11
CA LYS A 490 11.93 6.98 17.51
C LYS A 490 13.35 6.45 17.41
N ARG A 491 13.87 5.84 18.49
CA ARG A 491 15.22 5.27 18.53
C ARG A 491 15.36 4.11 17.55
N PHE A 492 14.40 3.18 17.55
CA PHE A 492 14.39 2.04 16.63
C PHE A 492 14.32 2.50 15.17
N SER A 493 13.30 3.27 14.81
CA SER A 493 13.03 3.65 13.42
C SER A 493 14.13 4.53 12.82
N SER A 494 14.69 5.48 13.58
CA SER A 494 15.84 6.28 13.11
C SER A 494 17.08 5.43 12.85
N THR A 495 17.37 4.48 13.74
CA THR A 495 18.51 3.55 13.59
C THR A 495 18.30 2.67 12.35
N PHE A 496 17.11 2.08 12.20
CA PHE A 496 16.75 1.24 11.06
C PHE A 496 16.90 2.00 9.74
N LEU A 497 16.30 3.20 9.62
CA LEU A 497 16.34 4.00 8.39
C LEU A 497 17.75 4.47 8.06
N THR A 498 18.56 4.81 9.07
CA THR A 498 19.97 5.21 8.86
C THR A 498 20.81 4.03 8.38
N GLN A 499 20.59 2.83 8.92
CA GLN A 499 21.25 1.62 8.45
C GLN A 499 20.88 1.29 7.01
N LYS A 500 19.59 1.38 6.66
CA LYS A 500 19.10 1.17 5.30
C LYS A 500 19.65 2.22 4.32
N GLN A 501 19.72 3.47 4.74
CA GLN A 501 20.40 4.52 3.97
C GLN A 501 21.88 4.19 3.74
N ALA A 502 22.62 3.78 4.77
CA ALA A 502 24.04 3.48 4.67
C ALA A 502 24.33 2.25 3.79
N ALA A 503 23.37 1.32 3.70
CA ALA A 503 23.45 0.13 2.87
C ALA A 503 22.94 0.34 1.42
N ASP A 504 22.44 1.54 1.07
CA ASP A 504 21.76 1.82 -0.20
C ASP A 504 20.50 0.94 -0.44
N GLU A 505 19.79 0.64 0.64
CA GLU A 505 18.60 -0.23 0.68
C GLU A 505 17.31 0.57 1.00
N LEU A 506 17.24 1.84 0.58
CA LEU A 506 16.04 2.69 0.73
C LEU A 506 15.04 2.44 -0.39
N LEU A 507 14.63 1.18 -0.50
CA LEU A 507 13.72 0.66 -1.49
C LEU A 507 12.58 -0.06 -0.77
N ASP A 508 11.36 0.11 -1.26
CA ASP A 508 10.19 -0.43 -0.61
C ASP A 508 9.52 -1.49 -1.47
N LYS A 509 9.20 -2.62 -0.82
CA LYS A 509 8.53 -3.75 -1.47
C LYS A 509 7.10 -3.43 -1.88
N TRP A 510 6.42 -2.53 -1.18
CA TRP A 510 4.99 -2.29 -1.31
C TRP A 510 4.68 -1.15 -2.27
N ILE A 511 5.67 -0.32 -2.63
CA ILE A 511 5.46 0.83 -3.49
C ILE A 511 6.69 1.20 -4.31
N ILE A 512 6.48 1.48 -5.60
CA ILE A 512 7.45 2.14 -6.46
C ILE A 512 7.20 3.65 -6.35
N THR A 513 8.17 4.38 -5.79
CA THR A 513 8.06 5.83 -5.56
C THR A 513 9.02 6.60 -6.48
N LYS A 514 8.76 7.91 -6.62
CA LYS A 514 9.64 8.80 -7.39
C LYS A 514 11.00 9.03 -6.71
N ASP A 515 11.02 9.19 -5.38
CA ASP A 515 12.23 9.59 -4.63
C ASP A 515 12.12 9.23 -3.13
N LEU A 516 11.86 7.96 -2.80
CA LEU A 516 11.87 7.49 -1.40
C LEU A 516 13.18 7.80 -0.66
N PRO A 517 14.38 7.63 -1.26
CA PRO A 517 15.62 8.02 -0.61
C PRO A 517 15.63 9.49 -0.21
N GLY A 518 15.23 10.40 -1.10
CA GLY A 518 15.13 11.83 -0.80
C GLY A 518 14.14 12.13 0.34
N GLU A 519 12.97 11.48 0.36
CA GLU A 519 11.99 11.63 1.43
C GLU A 519 12.53 11.20 2.80
N VAL A 520 13.18 10.03 2.86
CA VAL A 520 13.76 9.49 4.10
C VAL A 520 14.90 10.37 4.59
N ILE A 521 15.83 10.74 3.71
CA ILE A 521 16.99 11.58 4.05
C ILE A 521 16.53 12.94 4.58
N TYR A 522 15.54 13.56 3.93
CA TYR A 522 15.00 14.84 4.39
C TYR A 522 14.49 14.77 5.83
N VAL A 523 13.71 13.74 6.17
CA VAL A 523 13.12 13.59 7.51
C VAL A 523 14.16 13.18 8.56
N LEU A 524 15.22 12.45 8.18
CA LEU A 524 16.34 12.15 9.08
C LEU A 524 17.16 13.40 9.40
N LEU A 525 17.35 14.31 8.45
CA LEU A 525 18.11 15.55 8.63
C LEU A 525 17.31 16.64 9.36
N PHE A 526 16.04 16.80 9.02
CA PHE A 526 15.18 17.84 9.56
C PHE A 526 14.15 17.25 10.52
N ILE A 527 14.49 17.22 11.81
CA ILE A 527 13.54 16.89 12.87
C ILE A 527 12.42 17.93 12.85
N ILE A 528 11.15 17.49 12.90
CA ILE A 528 10.02 18.40 13.08
C ILE A 528 10.25 19.19 14.36
N SER A 529 10.70 20.43 14.18
CA SER A 529 10.87 21.39 15.25
C SER A 529 9.53 22.09 15.38
N PHE A 530 8.70 21.66 16.32
CA PHE A 530 7.56 22.47 16.71
C PHE A 530 8.09 23.74 17.35
N PRO A 531 7.88 24.94 16.78
CA PRO A 531 7.83 26.11 17.64
C PRO A 531 6.69 25.82 18.62
N PHE A 532 7.00 25.74 19.90
CA PHE A 532 6.04 25.53 20.99
C PHE A 532 4.73 26.28 20.68
N LEU A 533 3.69 25.54 20.30
CA LEU A 533 2.32 26.03 20.37
C LEU A 533 2.00 26.12 21.86
N HIS A 534 2.36 27.25 22.46
CA HIS A 534 1.74 27.72 23.69
C HIS A 534 0.25 27.92 23.37
N PHE A 535 -0.56 26.92 23.74
CA PHE A 535 -1.99 27.12 24.00
C PHE A 535 -2.17 27.43 25.47
#